data_AF-A0A1V5C978-F1
#
_entry.id   AF-A0A1V5C978-F1
#
_cell.length_a   1.000
_cell.length_b   1.000
_cell.length_c   1.000
_cell.angle_alpha   90.00
_cell.angle_beta   90.00
_cell.angle_gamma   90.00
#
_symmetry.space_group_name_H-M   'P 1'
#
loop_
_entity.id
_entity.type
_entity.pdbx_description
1 polymer ?
#
loop_
_entity_poly.entity_id
_entity_poly.type
_entity_poly.pdbx_seq_one_letter_code
_entity_poly.pdbx_strand_id
1 'polypeptide(L)'
;MRYEWDPAKNVWLKTERNISFEVIVFHLAQGDVWKIADHPDQETYPGQKIYFVIVEGYIYLVPHVIEKDYIFLKTIIPSRKVTRDYKKEEKE
;
A
#
# COMPACT_ATOMS: atom_id res chain seq x y z
N MET A 1 11.61 10.44 -7.13
CA MET A 1 10.13 10.48 -7.02
C MET A 1 9.79 10.50 -5.55
N ARG A 2 8.95 11.42 -5.09
CA ARG A 2 8.61 11.57 -3.64
C ARG A 2 7.26 10.94 -3.31
N TYR A 3 7.05 10.56 -2.05
CA TYR A 3 5.75 10.09 -1.57
C TYR A 3 4.98 11.22 -0.89
N GLU A 4 3.71 11.36 -1.22
CA GLU A 4 2.80 12.35 -0.66
C GLU A 4 1.54 11.66 -0.12
N TRP A 5 0.95 12.21 0.93
CA TRP A 5 -0.30 11.72 1.52
C TRP A 5 -1.02 12.85 2.25
N ASP A 6 -2.30 12.63 2.56
CA ASP A 6 -3.05 13.51 3.45
C ASP A 6 -2.60 13.29 4.92
N PRO A 7 -2.07 14.32 5.61
CA PRO A 7 -1.64 14.20 7.01
C PRO A 7 -2.78 13.82 7.96
N ALA A 8 -4.00 14.32 7.75
CA ALA A 8 -5.15 13.98 8.59
C ALA A 8 -5.53 12.50 8.42
N LYS A 9 -5.46 12.00 7.19
CA LYS A 9 -5.64 10.57 6.91
C LYS A 9 -4.58 9.72 7.62
N ASN A 10 -3.34 10.17 7.63
CA ASN A 10 -2.25 9.45 8.30
C ASN A 10 -2.47 9.34 9.82
N VAL A 11 -2.89 10.43 10.46
CA VAL A 11 -3.25 10.43 11.88
C VAL A 11 -4.37 9.45 12.15
N TRP A 12 -5.41 9.45 11.31
CA TRP A 12 -6.51 8.49 11.44
C TRP A 12 -6.06 7.03 11.30
N LEU A 13 -5.17 6.72 10.34
CA LEU A 13 -4.62 5.37 10.17
C LEU A 13 -3.79 4.92 11.38
N LYS A 14 -3.02 5.83 11.98
CA LYS A 14 -2.24 5.56 13.19
C LYS A 14 -3.17 5.18 14.35
N THR A 15 -4.25 5.94 14.55
CA THR A 15 -5.20 5.70 15.65
C THR A 15 -6.05 4.44 15.44
N GLU A 16 -6.63 4.27 14.26
CA GLU A 16 -7.65 3.22 14.02
C GLU A 16 -7.05 1.88 13.58
N ARG A 17 -5.88 1.91 12.93
CA ARG A 17 -5.29 0.72 12.29
C ARG A 17 -3.87 0.43 12.76
N ASN A 18 -3.35 1.21 13.69
CA ASN A 18 -1.98 1.10 14.21
C ASN A 18 -0.93 0.99 13.08
N ILE A 19 -1.15 1.73 11.99
CA ILE A 19 -0.28 1.74 10.81
C ILE A 19 -0.18 3.16 10.26
N SER A 20 0.88 3.47 9.53
CA SER A 20 1.12 4.82 9.02
C SER A 20 1.73 4.82 7.63
N PHE A 21 1.59 5.95 6.93
CA PHE A 21 2.24 6.12 5.63
C PHE A 21 3.77 6.17 5.76
N GLU A 22 4.32 6.66 6.86
CA GLU A 22 5.77 6.65 7.09
C GLU A 22 6.31 5.22 7.14
N VAL A 23 5.62 4.30 7.83
CA VAL A 23 5.97 2.88 7.87
C VAL A 23 5.88 2.26 6.47
N ILE A 24 4.81 2.55 5.73
CA ILE A 24 4.65 2.07 4.36
C ILE A 24 5.78 2.57 3.45
N VAL A 25 6.13 3.85 3.51
CA VAL A 25 7.20 4.43 2.70
C VAL A 25 8.55 3.83 3.05
N PHE A 26 8.80 3.57 4.34
CA PHE A 26 10.01 2.86 4.77
C PHE A 26 10.13 1.48 4.09
N HIS A 27 9.07 0.67 4.13
CA HIS A 27 9.04 -0.66 3.48
C HIS A 27 9.11 -0.59 1.95
N LEU A 28 8.42 0.39 1.33
CA LEU A 28 8.54 0.65 -0.10
C LEU A 28 10.00 0.97 -0.50
N ALA A 29 10.71 1.75 0.32
CA ALA A 29 12.11 2.09 0.07
C ALA A 29 13.07 0.91 0.24
N GLN A 30 12.74 -0.07 1.10
CA GLN A 30 13.49 -1.33 1.24
C GLN A 30 13.19 -2.33 0.12
N GLY A 31 12.14 -2.11 -0.68
CA GLY A 31 11.70 -3.04 -1.71
C GLY A 31 10.77 -4.14 -1.18
N ASP A 32 10.17 -3.96 -0.01
CA ASP A 32 9.24 -4.90 0.63
C ASP A 32 7.86 -4.86 -0.05
N VAL A 33 7.84 -5.14 -1.35
CA VAL A 33 6.66 -5.12 -2.21
C VAL A 33 6.48 -6.50 -2.82
N TRP A 34 5.38 -7.16 -2.48
CA TRP A 34 5.04 -8.46 -3.07
C TRP A 34 4.66 -8.30 -4.55
N LYS A 35 3.82 -7.30 -4.87
CA LYS A 35 3.46 -6.95 -6.25
C LYS A 35 2.82 -5.58 -6.37
N ILE A 36 2.63 -5.14 -7.60
CA ILE A 36 1.88 -3.95 -7.99
C ILE A 36 0.78 -4.41 -8.95
N ALA A 37 -0.45 -3.96 -8.74
CA ALA A 37 -1.54 -4.22 -9.67
C ALA A 37 -2.35 -2.95 -9.93
N ASP A 38 -3.01 -2.87 -11.08
CA ASP A 38 -3.99 -1.82 -11.33
C ASP A 38 -5.22 -2.02 -10.42
N HIS A 39 -5.87 -0.92 -10.05
CA HIS A 39 -7.14 -1.00 -9.33
C HIS A 39 -8.17 -1.76 -10.21
N PRO A 40 -8.92 -2.73 -9.67
CA PRO A 40 -9.80 -3.58 -10.48
C PRO A 40 -10.92 -2.80 -11.17
N ASP A 41 -11.36 -1.70 -10.54
CA ASP A 41 -12.32 -0.77 -11.11
C ASP A 41 -11.57 0.48 -11.63
N GLN A 42 -11.09 0.40 -12.88
CA GLN A 42 -10.45 1.53 -13.57
C GLN A 42 -11.46 2.55 -14.12
N GLU A 43 -12.73 2.17 -14.27
CA GLU A 43 -13.76 3.11 -14.73
C GLU A 43 -14.03 4.16 -13.66
N THR A 44 -14.16 3.73 -12.40
CA THR A 44 -14.35 4.65 -11.26
C THR A 44 -13.03 5.26 -10.78
N TYR A 45 -11.90 4.53 -10.88
CA TYR A 45 -10.59 4.96 -10.38
C TYR A 45 -9.50 4.93 -11.46
N PRO A 46 -9.62 5.76 -12.51
CA PRO A 46 -8.70 5.74 -13.63
C PRO A 46 -7.27 6.08 -13.20
N GLY A 47 -6.31 5.25 -13.60
CA GLY A 47 -4.89 5.43 -13.32
C GLY A 47 -4.48 5.11 -11.89
N GLN A 48 -5.41 4.64 -11.05
CA GLN A 48 -5.09 4.20 -9.70
C GLN A 48 -4.48 2.80 -9.72
N LYS A 49 -3.39 2.62 -8.98
CA LYS A 49 -2.69 1.36 -8.78
C LYS A 49 -2.68 0.99 -7.31
N ILE A 50 -2.29 -0.24 -7.01
CA ILE A 50 -2.24 -0.79 -5.65
C ILE A 50 -0.85 -1.41 -5.44
N TYR A 51 -0.13 -0.92 -4.42
CA TYR A 51 1.02 -1.62 -3.88
C TYR A 51 0.55 -2.69 -2.90
N PHE A 52 1.16 -3.87 -2.96
CA PHE A 52 1.00 -4.94 -1.99
C PHE A 52 2.25 -4.98 -1.12
N VAL A 53 2.26 -4.20 -0.05
CA VAL A 53 3.45 -3.96 0.79
C VAL A 53 3.51 -4.98 1.92
N ILE A 54 4.67 -5.58 2.13
CA ILE A 54 4.93 -6.52 3.21
C ILE A 54 5.39 -5.70 4.43
N VAL A 55 4.65 -5.82 5.53
CA VAL A 55 5.01 -5.21 6.82
C VAL A 55 4.91 -6.32 7.86
N GLU A 56 6.05 -6.69 8.47
CA GLU A 56 6.13 -7.74 9.49
C GLU A 56 5.43 -9.07 9.08
N GLY A 57 5.58 -9.47 7.80
CA GLY A 57 4.98 -10.69 7.26
C GLY A 57 3.46 -10.62 7.05
N TYR A 58 2.88 -9.42 7.07
CA TYR A 58 1.50 -9.14 6.73
C TYR A 58 1.41 -8.20 5.52
N ILE A 59 0.47 -8.45 4.61
CA ILE A 59 0.31 -7.64 3.40
C ILE A 59 -0.71 -6.53 3.61
N TYR A 60 -0.28 -5.31 3.29
CA TYR A 60 -1.10 -4.11 3.24
C TYR A 60 -1.26 -3.65 1.79
N LEU A 61 -2.51 -3.41 1.40
CA LEU A 61 -2.84 -2.81 0.11
C LEU A 61 -2.76 -1.31 0.27
N VAL A 62 -2.00 -0.68 -0.61
CA VAL A 62 -1.81 0.78 -0.60
C VAL A 62 -2.21 1.31 -1.98
N PRO A 63 -3.48 1.69 -2.15
CA PRO A 63 -3.93 2.37 -3.35
C PRO A 63 -3.21 3.71 -3.51
N HIS A 64 -2.72 3.97 -4.71
CA HIS A 64 -1.92 5.14 -5.01
C HIS A 64 -2.13 5.61 -6.46
N VAL A 65 -1.82 6.88 -6.69
CA VAL A 65 -1.77 7.47 -8.03
C VAL A 65 -0.35 7.97 -8.29
N ILE A 66 0.14 7.67 -9.48
CA ILE A 66 1.46 8.07 -9.95
C ILE A 66 1.29 9.38 -10.71
N GLU A 67 1.87 10.45 -10.17
CA GLU A 67 1.96 11.75 -10.83
C GLU A 67 3.37 11.95 -11.40
N LYS A 68 3.61 13.08 -12.09
CA LYS A 68 4.92 13.33 -12.72
C LYS A 68 6.08 13.33 -11.72
N ASP A 69 5.90 13.96 -10.55
CA ASP A 69 6.98 14.19 -9.58
C ASP A 69 6.81 13.40 -8.28
N TYR A 70 5.60 12.92 -8.01
CA TYR A 70 5.25 12.26 -6.75
C TYR A 70 4.28 11.09 -6.90
N ILE A 71 4.23 10.26 -5.87
CA ILE A 71 3.26 9.18 -5.73
C ILE A 71 2.34 9.55 -4.57
N PHE A 72 1.05 9.66 -4.84
CA PHE A 72 0.06 10.01 -3.82
C PHE A 72 -0.55 8.74 -3.22
N LEU A 73 -0.34 8.51 -1.92
CA LEU A 73 -0.90 7.37 -1.19
C LEU A 73 -2.30 7.72 -0.69
N LYS A 74 -3.31 6.94 -1.10
CA LYS A 74 -4.72 7.21 -0.76
C LYS A 74 -5.10 6.66 0.61
N THR A 75 -4.70 5.43 0.90
CA THR A 75 -5.07 4.71 2.14
C THR A 75 -4.19 3.48 2.35
N ILE A 76 -4.32 2.83 3.51
CA ILE A 76 -3.61 1.59 3.88
C ILE A 76 -4.66 0.58 4.34
N ILE A 77 -4.80 -0.53 3.62
CA ILE A 77 -5.83 -1.55 3.88
C ILE A 77 -5.14 -2.88 4.22
N PRO A 78 -5.23 -3.38 5.46
CA PRO A 78 -4.72 -4.71 5.78
C PRO A 78 -5.55 -5.78 5.04
N SER A 79 -4.90 -6.79 4.45
CA SER A 79 -5.62 -7.89 3.82
C SER A 79 -5.13 -9.26 4.24
N ARG A 80 -5.99 -9.95 4.99
CA ARG A 80 -5.77 -11.32 5.45
C ARG A 80 -5.72 -12.31 4.29
N LYS A 81 -6.59 -12.13 3.28
CA LYS A 81 -6.65 -13.01 2.10
C LYS A 81 -5.32 -12.98 1.35
N VAL A 82 -4.87 -11.78 1.03
CA VAL A 82 -3.62 -11.53 0.29
C VAL A 82 -2.41 -12.00 1.10
N THR A 83 -2.39 -11.76 2.41
CA THR A 83 -1.34 -12.26 3.30
C THR A 83 -1.26 -13.79 3.30
N ARG A 84 -2.41 -14.48 3.32
CA ARG A 84 -2.43 -15.95 3.24
C ARG A 84 -1.88 -16.44 1.91
N ASP A 85 -2.20 -15.77 0.82
CA ASP A 85 -1.76 -16.17 -0.51
C ASP A 85 -0.23 -15.94 -0.64
N TYR A 86 0.30 -14.80 -0.17
CA TYR A 86 1.75 -14.57 -0.03
C TYR A 86 2.47 -15.66 0.78
N LYS A 87 1.94 -16.02 1.96
CA LYS A 87 2.51 -17.07 2.82
C LYS A 87 2.46 -18.47 2.22
N LYS A 88 1.63 -18.71 1.20
CA LYS A 88 1.63 -19.98 0.47
C LYS A 88 2.78 -20.00 -0.54
N GLU A 89 2.93 -18.91 -1.30
CA GLU A 89 4.03 -18.76 -2.25
C GLU A 89 5.41 -18.78 -1.57
N GLU A 90 5.54 -18.22 -0.36
CA GLU A 90 6.81 -18.24 0.40
C GLU A 90 7.24 -19.65 0.87
N LYS A 91 6.31 -20.60 0.94
CA LYS A 91 6.58 -21.98 1.41
C LYS A 91 6.90 -22.96 0.28
N GLU A 92 6.77 -22.52 -0.96
CA GLU A 92 7.09 -23.28 -2.18
C GLU A 92 8.52 -22.99 -2.64
#